data_AF-A0A1H0BIV3-F1
#
_entry.id   AF-A0A1H0BIV3-F1
#
_cell.length_a   1.000
_cell.length_b   1.000
_cell.length_c   1.000
_cell.angle_alpha   90.00
_cell.angle_beta   90.00
_cell.angle_gamma   90.00
#
_symmetry.space_group_name_H-M   'P 1'
#
loop_
_entity.id
_entity.type
_entity.pdbx_description
1 polymer ?
#
loop_
_entity_poly.entity_id
_entity_poly.type
_entity_poly.pdbx_seq_one_letter_code
_entity_poly.pdbx_strand_id
1 'polypeptide(L)'
;MVLVLGIALLAGVSGGILSAAVWARNTIRAQDDRAAAQTATTYPNPVDCTADDLDVTLTSPDSVSAGSGMTLSITVNNTGSEACLLDLGGEHIGAVVTSGTQTIWESTVCPFTPTSRRLLVAPGDDAAATIIWDGNVASSDCAPAAVQAGTATASATATATAEATAETTDGAATEGTGDAQETEGTGDAPAEETPTAAASGNVATAGTYRVRIQLDGADLTEDRVFVIE
;
A
#
# COMPACT_ATOMS: atom_id res chain seq x y z
N MET A 1 -15.13 86.35 -24.13
CA MET A 1 -15.15 85.38 -25.26
C MET A 1 -13.93 84.46 -25.25
N VAL A 2 -12.71 84.99 -25.19
CA VAL A 2 -11.45 84.20 -25.23
C VAL A 2 -11.34 83.17 -24.09
N LEU A 3 -11.68 83.54 -22.85
CA LEU A 3 -11.64 82.63 -21.69
C LEU A 3 -12.57 81.42 -21.86
N VAL A 4 -13.80 81.64 -22.35
CA VAL A 4 -14.80 80.58 -22.57
C VAL A 4 -14.33 79.63 -23.67
N LEU A 5 -13.71 80.17 -24.72
CA LEU A 5 -13.14 79.38 -25.81
C LEU A 5 -11.94 78.52 -25.31
N GLY A 6 -11.10 79.09 -24.45
CA GLY A 6 -9.98 78.37 -23.83
C GLY A 6 -10.44 77.21 -22.94
N ILE A 7 -11.46 77.43 -22.10
CA ILE A 7 -12.02 76.37 -21.24
C ILE A 7 -12.66 75.26 -22.09
N ALA A 8 -13.40 75.60 -23.15
CA ALA A 8 -14.01 74.63 -24.04
C ALA A 8 -12.96 73.75 -24.75
N LEU A 9 -11.85 74.35 -25.20
CA LEU A 9 -10.74 73.60 -25.80
C LEU A 9 -10.06 72.66 -24.80
N LEU A 10 -9.81 73.11 -23.57
CA LEU A 10 -9.22 72.26 -22.53
C LEU A 10 -10.14 71.10 -22.12
N ALA A 11 -11.46 71.32 -22.07
CA ALA A 11 -12.44 70.27 -21.80
C ALA A 11 -12.49 69.24 -22.94
N GLY A 12 -12.43 69.70 -24.21
CA GLY A 12 -12.39 68.80 -25.37
C GLY A 12 -11.12 67.94 -25.40
N VAL A 13 -9.96 68.55 -25.15
CA VAL A 13 -8.67 67.83 -25.12
C VAL A 13 -8.63 66.81 -23.97
N SER A 14 -9.07 67.21 -22.76
CA SER A 14 -9.10 66.28 -21.62
C SER A 14 -10.09 65.12 -21.82
N GLY A 15 -11.27 65.37 -22.40
CA GLY A 15 -12.23 64.33 -22.77
C GLY A 15 -11.68 63.34 -23.80
N GLY A 16 -10.93 63.82 -24.79
CA GLY A 16 -10.25 62.97 -25.78
C GLY A 16 -9.19 62.06 -25.15
N ILE A 17 -8.36 62.60 -24.26
CA ILE A 17 -7.32 61.85 -23.55
C ILE A 17 -7.92 60.75 -22.65
N LEU A 18 -8.97 61.08 -21.89
CA LEU A 18 -9.65 60.10 -21.03
C LEU A 18 -10.30 58.98 -21.84
N SER A 19 -10.94 59.32 -22.96
CA SER A 19 -11.59 58.35 -23.85
C SER A 19 -10.57 57.40 -24.47
N ALA A 20 -9.43 57.92 -24.93
CA ALA A 20 -8.33 57.12 -25.47
C ALA A 20 -7.71 56.19 -24.42
N ALA A 21 -7.54 56.68 -23.17
CA ALA A 21 -7.02 55.88 -22.07
C ALA A 21 -7.98 54.73 -21.67
N VAL A 22 -9.29 55.00 -21.64
CA VAL A 22 -10.30 53.97 -21.35
C VAL A 22 -10.35 52.94 -22.48
N TRP A 23 -10.31 53.38 -23.74
CA TRP A 23 -10.26 52.48 -24.89
C TRP A 23 -9.03 51.59 -24.87
N ALA A 24 -7.83 52.16 -24.64
CA ALA A 24 -6.58 51.41 -24.57
C ALA A 24 -6.60 50.36 -23.45
N ARG A 25 -7.08 50.72 -22.25
CA ARG A 25 -7.22 49.77 -21.14
C ARG A 25 -8.19 48.63 -21.48
N ASN A 26 -9.31 48.94 -22.13
CA ASN A 26 -10.29 47.92 -22.51
C ASN A 26 -9.74 46.97 -23.58
N THR A 27 -9.02 47.51 -24.57
CA THR A 27 -8.35 46.72 -25.61
C THR A 27 -7.28 45.80 -25.01
N ILE A 28 -6.44 46.30 -24.10
CA ILE A 28 -5.39 45.48 -23.46
C ILE A 28 -6.02 44.35 -22.66
N ARG A 29 -7.04 44.63 -21.83
CA ARG A 29 -7.77 43.58 -21.09
C ARG A 29 -8.35 42.53 -22.04
N ALA A 30 -9.00 42.97 -23.12
CA ALA A 30 -9.59 42.07 -24.08
C ALA A 30 -8.54 41.25 -24.88
N GLN A 31 -7.33 41.75 -25.04
CA GLN A 31 -6.22 40.99 -25.64
C GLN A 31 -5.60 40.02 -24.63
N ASP A 32 -5.42 40.44 -23.38
CA ASP A 32 -4.87 39.65 -22.30
C ASP A 32 -5.80 38.47 -21.95
N ASP A 33 -7.11 38.70 -21.88
CA ASP A 33 -8.11 37.64 -21.68
C ASP A 33 -8.08 36.59 -22.79
N ARG A 34 -7.88 37.02 -24.05
CA ARG A 34 -7.76 36.11 -25.20
C ARG A 34 -6.42 35.36 -25.22
N ALA A 35 -5.35 35.97 -24.73
CA ALA A 35 -4.05 35.32 -24.58
C ALA A 35 -4.07 34.30 -23.44
N ALA A 36 -4.66 34.65 -22.29
CA ALA A 36 -4.83 33.76 -21.15
C ALA A 36 -5.73 32.56 -21.46
N ALA A 37 -6.80 32.76 -22.24
CA ALA A 37 -7.68 31.67 -22.68
C ALA A 37 -6.99 30.65 -23.62
N GLN A 38 -5.91 31.05 -24.31
CA GLN A 38 -5.13 30.16 -25.19
C GLN A 38 -4.10 29.32 -24.43
N THR A 39 -3.84 29.63 -23.16
CA THR A 39 -2.85 28.91 -22.32
C THR A 39 -3.49 27.85 -21.42
N ALA A 40 -4.77 27.51 -21.63
CA ALA A 40 -5.37 26.36 -20.98
C ALA A 40 -4.76 25.09 -21.58
N THR A 41 -3.61 24.67 -21.06
CA THR A 41 -3.07 23.34 -21.33
C THR A 41 -4.05 22.34 -20.72
N THR A 42 -4.83 21.67 -21.56
CA THR A 42 -5.64 20.53 -21.14
C THR A 42 -4.68 19.46 -20.67
N TYR A 43 -4.46 19.39 -19.35
CA TYR A 43 -3.82 18.24 -18.75
C TYR A 43 -4.80 17.08 -18.85
N PRO A 44 -4.49 16.01 -19.60
CA PRO A 44 -5.31 14.81 -19.56
C PRO A 44 -5.39 14.34 -18.11
N ASN A 45 -6.58 13.90 -17.70
CA ASN A 45 -6.74 13.33 -16.37
C ASN A 45 -5.94 12.01 -16.33
N PRO A 46 -5.10 11.78 -15.32
CA PRO A 46 -4.38 10.52 -15.18
C PRO A 46 -5.35 9.33 -15.22
N VAL A 47 -5.04 8.35 -16.07
CA VAL A 47 -5.77 7.09 -16.17
C VAL A 47 -5.21 6.08 -15.17
N ASP A 48 -5.92 4.98 -14.92
CA ASP A 48 -5.40 3.90 -14.09
C ASP A 48 -4.19 3.23 -14.76
N CYS A 49 -3.23 2.75 -13.96
CA CYS A 49 -2.07 2.03 -14.46
C CYS A 49 -2.48 0.71 -15.09
N THR A 50 -1.88 0.35 -16.23
CA THR A 50 -2.07 -0.98 -16.83
C THR A 50 -1.01 -1.93 -16.29
N ALA A 51 -1.34 -3.23 -16.16
CA ALA A 51 -0.37 -4.21 -15.66
C ALA A 51 0.90 -4.29 -16.53
N ASP A 52 0.78 -4.07 -17.85
CA ASP A 52 1.90 -4.09 -18.79
C ASP A 52 2.91 -2.94 -18.56
N ASP A 53 2.47 -1.84 -17.94
CA ASP A 53 3.31 -0.68 -17.61
C ASP A 53 3.95 -0.79 -16.22
N LEU A 54 3.66 -1.83 -15.45
CA LEU A 54 4.11 -1.98 -14.07
C LEU A 54 5.16 -3.08 -13.95
N ASP A 55 6.29 -2.76 -13.32
CA ASP A 55 7.27 -3.74 -12.86
C ASP A 55 7.11 -3.96 -11.36
N VAL A 56 7.02 -5.22 -10.94
CA VAL A 56 6.65 -5.58 -9.57
C VAL A 56 7.71 -6.43 -8.92
N THR A 57 8.25 -5.92 -7.82
CA THR A 57 9.20 -6.64 -6.98
C THR A 57 8.48 -7.16 -5.74
N LEU A 58 8.46 -8.49 -5.58
CA LEU A 58 7.97 -9.17 -4.38
C LEU A 58 9.14 -9.64 -3.51
N THR A 59 9.20 -9.14 -2.28
CA THR A 59 10.10 -9.65 -1.24
C THR A 59 9.30 -10.44 -0.20
N SER A 60 9.61 -11.72 -0.07
CA SER A 60 9.06 -12.65 0.93
C SER A 60 10.17 -13.58 1.44
N PRO A 61 9.98 -14.22 2.61
CA PRO A 61 10.82 -15.34 3.04
C PRO A 61 10.72 -16.53 2.08
N ASP A 62 11.77 -17.34 1.98
CA ASP A 62 11.77 -18.59 1.21
C ASP A 62 11.25 -19.79 2.04
N SER A 63 11.29 -19.67 3.37
CA SER A 63 10.67 -20.62 4.29
C SER A 63 10.07 -19.94 5.52
N VAL A 64 9.05 -20.57 6.10
CA VAL A 64 8.41 -20.18 7.37
C VAL A 64 8.00 -21.41 8.17
N SER A 65 7.89 -21.31 9.49
CA SER A 65 7.35 -22.39 10.31
C SER A 65 5.82 -22.41 10.25
N ALA A 66 5.21 -23.59 10.35
CA ALA A 66 3.76 -23.72 10.39
C ALA A 66 3.11 -22.77 11.42
N GLY A 67 2.13 -21.98 10.97
CA GLY A 67 1.38 -21.03 11.80
C GLY A 67 2.10 -19.75 12.18
N SER A 68 3.32 -19.51 11.67
CA SER A 68 4.04 -18.25 11.91
C SER A 68 3.66 -17.13 10.94
N GLY A 69 3.09 -17.48 9.78
CA GLY A 69 2.77 -16.54 8.73
C GLY A 69 4.00 -15.91 8.07
N MET A 70 3.79 -14.85 7.30
CA MET A 70 4.85 -14.07 6.68
C MET A 70 4.43 -12.64 6.36
N THR A 71 5.44 -11.79 6.18
CA THR A 71 5.26 -10.46 5.60
C THR A 71 5.68 -10.48 4.13
N LEU A 72 4.80 -10.00 3.27
CA LEU A 72 5.02 -9.80 1.85
C LEU A 72 5.21 -8.30 1.61
N SER A 73 6.39 -7.92 1.14
CA SER A 73 6.70 -6.53 0.76
C SER A 73 6.66 -6.41 -0.75
N ILE A 74 5.74 -5.59 -1.25
CA ILE A 74 5.51 -5.37 -2.67
C ILE A 74 5.97 -3.96 -3.02
N THR A 75 6.81 -3.84 -4.04
CA THR A 75 7.15 -2.56 -4.67
C THR A 75 6.68 -2.62 -6.12
N VAL A 76 5.88 -1.63 -6.53
CA VAL A 76 5.32 -1.50 -7.87
C VAL A 76 5.93 -0.25 -8.50
N ASN A 77 6.71 -0.42 -9.56
CA ASN A 77 7.36 0.64 -10.30
C ASN A 77 6.62 0.92 -11.61
N ASN A 78 6.29 2.18 -11.88
CA ASN A 78 5.73 2.58 -13.17
C ASN A 78 6.84 2.65 -14.23
N THR A 79 6.87 1.69 -15.13
CA THR A 79 7.81 1.65 -16.28
C THR A 79 7.23 2.25 -17.56
N GLY A 80 5.94 2.62 -17.53
CA GLY A 80 5.27 3.32 -18.63
C GLY A 80 5.82 4.73 -18.86
N SER A 81 5.42 5.35 -19.97
CA SER A 81 5.87 6.70 -20.35
C SER A 81 5.06 7.84 -19.75
N GLU A 82 3.93 7.54 -19.11
CA GLU A 82 3.00 8.53 -18.55
C GLU A 82 2.69 8.26 -17.06
N ALA A 83 2.30 9.30 -16.33
CA ALA A 83 1.85 9.13 -14.95
C ALA A 83 0.46 8.49 -14.92
N CYS A 84 0.24 7.56 -13.99
CA CYS A 84 -1.01 6.82 -13.87
C CYS A 84 -1.46 6.70 -12.40
N LEU A 85 -2.74 6.36 -12.21
CA LEU A 85 -3.34 6.12 -10.90
C LEU A 85 -3.20 4.63 -10.54
N LEU A 86 -2.61 4.37 -9.37
CA LEU A 86 -2.44 3.04 -8.82
C LEU A 86 -3.13 2.97 -7.46
N ASP A 87 -4.06 2.03 -7.28
CA ASP A 87 -4.66 1.77 -5.96
C ASP A 87 -3.97 0.59 -5.29
N LEU A 88 -3.24 0.88 -4.21
CA LEU A 88 -2.57 -0.14 -3.39
C LEU A 88 -3.27 -0.32 -2.03
N GLY A 89 -4.58 -0.15 -1.99
CA GLY A 89 -5.44 -0.50 -0.86
C GLY A 89 -5.83 -1.98 -0.88
N GLY A 90 -6.22 -2.51 0.28
CA GLY A 90 -6.43 -3.95 0.46
C GLY A 90 -7.56 -4.60 -0.35
N GLU A 91 -8.46 -3.80 -0.94
CA GLU A 91 -9.46 -4.31 -1.90
C GLU A 91 -8.90 -4.44 -3.33
N HIS A 92 -7.80 -3.73 -3.64
CA HIS A 92 -7.24 -3.62 -4.98
C HIS A 92 -5.96 -4.44 -5.13
N ILE A 93 -4.98 -4.27 -4.22
CA ILE A 93 -3.74 -5.06 -4.20
C ILE A 93 -3.91 -6.26 -3.26
N GLY A 94 -3.58 -7.45 -3.77
CA GLY A 94 -3.74 -8.69 -3.02
C GLY A 94 -2.61 -9.68 -3.22
N ALA A 95 -2.52 -10.64 -2.30
CA ALA A 95 -1.66 -11.80 -2.41
C ALA A 95 -2.51 -13.07 -2.38
N VAL A 96 -2.18 -14.02 -3.25
CA VAL A 96 -2.82 -15.33 -3.32
C VAL A 96 -1.77 -16.39 -3.00
N VAL A 97 -2.03 -17.20 -1.97
CA VAL A 97 -1.21 -18.35 -1.58
C VAL A 97 -1.91 -19.62 -2.00
N THR A 98 -1.20 -20.48 -2.73
CA THR A 98 -1.71 -21.76 -3.23
C THR A 98 -0.82 -22.93 -2.84
N SER A 99 -1.41 -24.12 -2.76
CA SER A 99 -0.71 -25.40 -2.67
C SER A 99 -1.26 -26.35 -3.73
N GLY A 100 -0.44 -26.70 -4.71
CA GLY A 100 -0.90 -27.43 -5.90
C GLY A 100 -1.96 -26.63 -6.66
N THR A 101 -3.20 -27.15 -6.70
CA THR A 101 -4.35 -26.49 -7.35
C THR A 101 -5.30 -25.80 -6.37
N GLN A 102 -5.00 -25.86 -5.06
CA GLN A 102 -5.87 -25.34 -4.01
C GLN A 102 -5.41 -23.95 -3.59
N THR A 103 -6.34 -22.99 -3.57
CA THR A 103 -6.13 -21.70 -2.92
C THR A 103 -6.24 -21.87 -1.42
N ILE A 104 -5.19 -21.49 -0.72
CA ILE A 104 -5.06 -21.63 0.74
C ILE A 104 -5.45 -20.32 1.41
N TRP A 105 -5.02 -19.20 0.84
CA TRP A 105 -5.31 -17.88 1.38
C TRP A 105 -5.32 -16.83 0.28
N GLU A 106 -6.20 -15.85 0.41
CA GLU A 106 -6.31 -14.71 -0.48
C GLU A 106 -6.59 -13.46 0.36
N SER A 107 -5.71 -12.46 0.26
CA SER A 107 -5.79 -11.28 1.13
C SER A 107 -7.01 -10.39 0.85
N THR A 108 -7.54 -10.41 -0.37
CA THR A 108 -8.70 -9.58 -0.78
C THR A 108 -10.02 -10.10 -0.21
N VAL A 109 -10.08 -11.36 0.23
CA VAL A 109 -11.24 -11.91 0.96
C VAL A 109 -11.41 -11.19 2.31
N CYS A 110 -10.30 -10.82 2.95
CA CYS A 110 -10.26 -10.05 4.20
C CYS A 110 -9.29 -8.86 4.05
N PRO A 111 -9.74 -7.79 3.36
CA PRO A 111 -8.85 -6.71 2.94
C PRO A 111 -8.28 -5.96 4.14
N PHE A 112 -6.99 -5.62 4.06
CA PHE A 112 -6.34 -4.79 5.07
C PHE A 112 -6.78 -3.32 4.93
N THR A 113 -6.63 -2.55 6.01
CA THR A 113 -6.90 -1.11 6.01
C THR A 113 -5.63 -0.33 5.67
N PRO A 114 -5.70 0.70 4.80
CA PRO A 114 -6.90 1.17 4.10
C PRO A 114 -7.31 0.25 2.95
N THR A 115 -8.63 0.09 2.75
CA THR A 115 -9.19 -0.73 1.65
C THR A 115 -8.91 -0.13 0.28
N SER A 116 -8.82 1.20 0.19
CA SER A 116 -8.38 1.95 -0.98
C SER A 116 -7.28 2.95 -0.61
N ARG A 117 -6.24 3.01 -1.45
CA ARG A 117 -5.13 3.96 -1.40
C ARG A 117 -4.70 4.28 -2.82
N ARG A 118 -5.43 5.19 -3.46
CA ARG A 118 -5.11 5.71 -4.79
C ARG A 118 -3.92 6.66 -4.74
N LEU A 119 -2.91 6.35 -5.53
CA LEU A 119 -1.67 7.10 -5.68
C LEU A 119 -1.49 7.50 -7.14
N LEU A 120 -1.01 8.72 -7.37
CA LEU A 120 -0.51 9.11 -8.69
C LEU A 120 0.98 8.74 -8.75
N VAL A 121 1.34 7.84 -9.67
CA VAL A 121 2.71 7.32 -9.82
C VAL A 121 3.29 7.82 -11.14
N ALA A 122 4.35 8.61 -11.09
CA ALA A 122 5.01 9.12 -12.28
C ALA A 122 5.89 8.04 -12.94
N PRO A 123 6.28 8.21 -14.22
CA PRO A 123 7.24 7.34 -14.87
C PRO A 123 8.55 7.23 -14.10
N GLY A 124 8.97 6.01 -13.79
CA GLY A 124 10.19 5.71 -13.02
C GLY A 124 10.06 5.88 -11.51
N ASP A 125 8.88 6.27 -11.00
CA ASP A 125 8.60 6.27 -9.56
C ASP A 125 7.98 4.94 -9.13
N ASP A 126 8.14 4.63 -7.84
CA ASP A 126 7.61 3.44 -7.21
C ASP A 126 6.56 3.74 -6.13
N ALA A 127 5.70 2.76 -5.89
CA ALA A 127 4.77 2.73 -4.78
C ALA A 127 4.84 1.36 -4.09
N ALA A 128 4.81 1.37 -2.76
CA ALA A 128 4.93 0.16 -1.96
C ALA A 128 3.62 -0.23 -1.26
N ALA A 129 3.45 -1.53 -1.04
CA ALA A 129 2.42 -2.11 -0.19
C ALA A 129 3.02 -3.23 0.67
N THR A 130 2.39 -3.48 1.81
CA THR A 130 2.76 -4.58 2.70
C THR A 130 1.53 -5.40 3.00
N ILE A 131 1.63 -6.70 2.76
CA ILE A 131 0.57 -7.66 3.03
C ILE A 131 1.11 -8.64 4.08
N ILE A 132 0.32 -8.87 5.13
CA ILE A 132 0.69 -9.81 6.19
C ILE A 132 -0.25 -11.01 6.10
N TRP A 133 0.34 -12.18 5.95
CA TRP A 133 -0.35 -13.45 6.12
C TRP A 133 0.01 -14.01 7.49
N ASP A 134 -0.98 -14.51 8.22
CA ASP A 134 -0.82 -15.02 9.59
C ASP A 134 -0.52 -16.53 9.64
N GLY A 135 -0.37 -17.18 8.49
CA GLY A 135 -0.08 -18.61 8.38
C GLY A 135 -1.32 -19.50 8.43
N ASN A 136 -2.52 -18.90 8.49
CA ASN A 136 -3.77 -19.64 8.50
C ASN A 136 -4.37 -19.79 7.10
N VAL A 137 -5.06 -20.91 6.87
CA VAL A 137 -5.95 -21.08 5.73
C VAL A 137 -7.09 -20.07 5.87
N ALA A 138 -7.49 -19.44 4.76
CA ALA A 138 -8.55 -18.44 4.78
C ALA A 138 -9.84 -18.98 5.39
N SER A 139 -10.46 -18.17 6.25
CA SER A 139 -11.82 -18.36 6.75
C SER A 139 -12.63 -17.10 6.44
N SER A 140 -13.94 -17.26 6.27
CA SER A 140 -14.85 -16.14 5.96
C SER A 140 -15.03 -15.14 7.11
N ASP A 141 -14.50 -15.45 8.30
CA ASP A 141 -14.82 -14.70 9.52
C ASP A 141 -13.88 -13.51 9.78
N CYS A 142 -12.89 -13.28 8.90
CA CYS A 142 -11.92 -12.16 8.90
C CYS A 142 -11.39 -11.72 10.28
N ALA A 143 -11.28 -12.68 11.21
CA ALA A 143 -10.73 -12.46 12.53
C ALA A 143 -9.21 -12.72 12.48
N PRO A 144 -8.36 -11.78 12.90
CA PRO A 144 -6.94 -12.04 12.99
C PRO A 144 -6.71 -13.18 14.00
N ALA A 145 -5.92 -14.19 13.63
CA ALA A 145 -5.45 -15.15 14.62
C ALA A 145 -4.66 -14.40 15.70
N ALA A 146 -4.94 -14.70 16.98
CA ALA A 146 -4.25 -14.05 18.09
C ALA A 146 -2.75 -14.32 18.00
N VAL A 147 -1.96 -13.30 17.68
CA VAL A 147 -0.50 -13.34 17.72
C VAL A 147 -0.09 -13.63 19.17
N GLN A 148 0.56 -14.77 19.44
CA GLN A 148 1.28 -14.94 20.69
C GLN A 148 2.41 -13.91 20.72
N ALA A 149 2.34 -13.00 21.70
CA ALA A 149 3.26 -11.88 21.85
C ALA A 149 4.70 -12.37 22.05
N GLY A 150 5.44 -12.52 20.96
CA GLY A 150 6.90 -12.52 20.97
C GLY A 150 7.38 -11.11 21.26
N THR A 151 8.19 -10.96 22.29
CA THR A 151 8.71 -9.67 22.79
C THR A 151 9.46 -8.92 21.69
N ALA A 152 8.79 -7.97 21.05
CA ALA A 152 9.44 -7.02 20.16
C ALA A 152 10.25 -6.05 21.03
N THR A 153 11.58 -6.21 21.04
CA THR A 153 12.49 -5.21 21.57
C THR A 153 12.47 -4.01 20.63
N ALA A 154 11.59 -3.05 20.93
CA ALA A 154 11.63 -1.74 20.29
C ALA A 154 12.87 -0.99 20.76
N SER A 155 13.87 -0.84 19.89
CA SER A 155 14.88 0.23 20.03
C SER A 155 14.22 1.54 19.62
N ALA A 156 13.59 2.21 20.58
CA ALA A 156 13.24 3.62 20.46
C ALA A 156 14.16 4.42 21.40
N THR A 157 15.17 5.07 20.83
CA THR A 157 15.93 6.11 21.52
C THR A 157 15.04 7.34 21.63
N ALA A 158 14.30 7.46 22.73
CA ALA A 158 13.60 8.69 23.11
C ALA A 158 14.07 9.09 24.50
N THR A 159 14.94 10.10 24.54
CA THR A 159 15.39 10.78 25.76
C THR A 159 14.19 11.50 26.38
N ALA A 160 13.66 10.97 27.48
CA ALA A 160 12.76 11.71 28.36
C ALA A 160 13.12 11.39 29.81
N THR A 161 13.78 12.35 30.45
CA THR A 161 14.04 12.42 31.88
C THR A 161 12.72 12.58 32.62
N ALA A 162 12.35 11.61 33.45
CA ALA A 162 11.49 11.82 34.61
C ALA A 162 11.79 10.75 35.66
N GLU A 163 12.30 11.22 36.81
CA GLU A 163 12.51 10.46 38.05
C GLU A 163 11.21 9.83 38.56
N ALA A 164 11.30 8.58 39.02
CA ALA A 164 10.47 8.06 40.09
C ALA A 164 11.24 7.02 40.90
N THR A 165 11.54 7.40 42.13
CA THR A 165 12.11 6.60 43.23
C THR A 165 11.05 5.69 43.85
N ALA A 166 11.50 4.51 44.32
CA ALA A 166 10.98 3.61 45.39
C ALA A 166 10.82 2.17 44.87
N GLU A 167 11.82 1.31 45.09
CA GLU A 167 12.02 0.45 46.27
C GLU A 167 11.12 -0.80 46.32
N THR A 168 11.76 -1.94 46.02
CA THR A 168 11.85 -3.18 46.83
C THR A 168 10.57 -3.77 47.42
N THR A 169 10.25 -5.03 47.08
CA THR A 169 10.16 -6.12 48.08
C THR A 169 10.36 -7.49 47.41
N ASP A 170 11.23 -8.25 48.06
CA ASP A 170 11.65 -9.64 47.93
C ASP A 170 10.50 -10.66 48.01
N GLY A 171 10.71 -11.89 47.52
CA GLY A 171 9.69 -12.95 47.53
C GLY A 171 10.09 -14.27 46.85
N ALA A 172 11.05 -14.96 47.47
CA ALA A 172 11.55 -16.32 47.27
C ALA A 172 10.62 -17.42 46.68
N ALA A 173 11.26 -18.27 45.85
CA ALA A 173 11.30 -19.74 45.79
C ALA A 173 10.02 -20.59 45.94
N THR A 174 9.89 -21.66 45.12
CA THR A 174 9.94 -23.08 45.57
C THR A 174 10.02 -24.02 44.36
N GLU A 175 10.85 -25.06 44.48
CA GLU A 175 11.07 -26.20 43.58
C GLU A 175 9.85 -27.14 43.49
N GLY A 176 9.76 -27.92 42.41
CA GLY A 176 8.78 -28.99 42.27
C GLY A 176 9.16 -29.99 41.18
N THR A 177 9.91 -31.01 41.59
CA THR A 177 10.33 -32.21 40.83
C THR A 177 9.15 -33.07 40.37
N GLY A 178 9.26 -33.71 39.20
CA GLY A 178 8.39 -34.81 38.77
C GLY A 178 8.84 -35.46 37.45
N ASP A 179 9.50 -36.61 37.57
CA ASP A 179 10.07 -37.46 36.52
C ASP A 179 9.07 -38.15 35.56
N ALA A 180 9.56 -38.37 34.33
CA ALA A 180 9.46 -39.52 33.41
C ALA A 180 8.10 -40.14 33.00
N GLN A 181 7.92 -40.38 31.69
CA GLN A 181 8.16 -41.70 31.07
C GLN A 181 7.88 -41.72 29.54
N GLU A 182 8.80 -42.33 28.79
CA GLU A 182 8.73 -42.69 27.37
C GLU A 182 7.62 -43.72 27.06
N THR A 183 7.13 -43.75 25.81
CA THR A 183 6.89 -45.02 25.10
C THR A 183 6.99 -44.81 23.58
N GLU A 184 7.94 -45.51 22.96
CA GLU A 184 8.05 -45.74 21.53
C GLU A 184 7.04 -46.78 21.04
N GLY A 185 6.72 -46.75 19.74
CA GLY A 185 5.95 -47.79 19.05
C GLY A 185 6.01 -47.64 17.53
N THR A 186 7.03 -48.25 16.93
CA THR A 186 7.30 -48.38 15.49
C THR A 186 6.30 -49.29 14.77
N GLY A 187 5.92 -48.97 13.52
CA GLY A 187 5.23 -49.87 12.59
C GLY A 187 5.14 -49.30 11.16
N ASP A 188 5.89 -49.93 10.26
CA ASP A 188 6.24 -49.59 8.87
C ASP A 188 5.12 -49.80 7.82
N ALA A 189 5.01 -48.91 6.82
CA ALA A 189 5.08 -49.19 5.37
C ALA A 189 4.33 -48.16 4.48
N PRO A 190 4.82 -47.84 3.25
CA PRO A 190 4.48 -46.62 2.51
C PRO A 190 3.45 -46.84 1.38
N ALA A 191 2.59 -45.85 1.12
CA ALA A 191 1.79 -45.77 -0.10
C ALA A 191 1.52 -44.30 -0.51
N GLU A 192 2.18 -43.89 -1.59
CA GLU A 192 1.79 -42.88 -2.59
C GLU A 192 1.25 -41.54 -2.07
N GLU A 193 2.15 -40.57 -1.89
CA GLU A 193 1.82 -39.18 -1.55
C GLU A 193 1.11 -38.47 -2.73
N THR A 194 -0.21 -38.58 -2.74
CA THR A 194 -1.05 -37.50 -3.27
C THR A 194 -1.09 -36.42 -2.17
N PRO A 195 -0.62 -35.17 -2.38
CA PRO A 195 -0.63 -34.19 -1.30
C PRO A 195 -2.07 -33.75 -1.04
N THR A 196 -2.75 -34.48 -0.17
CA THR A 196 -4.00 -34.09 0.46
C THR A 196 -3.62 -33.34 1.73
N ALA A 197 -3.14 -32.10 1.59
CA ALA A 197 -2.78 -31.26 2.72
C ALA A 197 -3.89 -30.25 2.99
N ALA A 198 -5.00 -30.77 3.51
CA ALA A 198 -5.97 -29.99 4.27
C ALA A 198 -6.47 -30.90 5.40
N ALA A 199 -5.65 -31.09 6.43
CA ALA A 199 -6.01 -31.88 7.61
C ALA A 199 -5.89 -31.06 8.89
N SER A 200 -7.06 -30.67 9.41
CA SER A 200 -7.39 -30.35 10.81
C SER A 200 -6.44 -29.40 11.56
N GLY A 201 -6.63 -28.13 11.26
CA GLY A 201 -6.14 -26.96 12.00
C GLY A 201 -6.34 -25.76 11.09
N ASN A 202 -6.73 -24.60 11.61
CA ASN A 202 -6.84 -23.39 10.78
C ASN A 202 -5.50 -22.96 10.16
N VAL A 203 -4.40 -23.66 10.44
CA VAL A 203 -3.03 -23.36 10.03
C VAL A 203 -2.65 -24.11 8.75
N ALA A 204 -1.92 -23.46 7.85
CA ALA A 204 -1.33 -24.11 6.69
C ALA A 204 -0.22 -25.09 7.13
N THR A 205 -0.31 -26.33 6.68
CA THR A 205 0.59 -27.42 7.09
C THR A 205 1.95 -27.33 6.39
N ALA A 206 2.94 -28.09 6.87
CA ALA A 206 4.22 -28.22 6.18
C ALA A 206 4.04 -28.66 4.72
N GLY A 207 4.86 -28.11 3.82
CA GLY A 207 4.78 -28.38 2.38
C GLY A 207 5.28 -27.23 1.51
N THR A 208 5.14 -27.42 0.19
CA THR A 208 5.55 -26.42 -0.81
C THR A 208 4.35 -25.58 -1.24
N TYR A 209 4.52 -24.27 -1.22
CA TYR A 209 3.49 -23.30 -1.55
C TYR A 209 3.98 -22.34 -2.62
N ARG A 210 3.02 -21.67 -3.25
CA ARG A 210 3.25 -20.59 -4.22
C ARG A 210 2.52 -19.34 -3.78
N VAL A 211 3.17 -18.19 -3.89
CA VAL A 211 2.57 -16.88 -3.68
C VAL A 211 2.68 -16.06 -4.95
N ARG A 212 1.61 -15.36 -5.29
CA ARG A 212 1.57 -14.37 -6.38
C ARG A 212 0.83 -13.12 -5.93
N ILE A 213 1.20 -11.99 -6.51
CA ILE A 213 0.56 -10.70 -6.26
C ILE A 213 -0.45 -10.42 -7.37
N GLN A 214 -1.60 -9.89 -6.98
CA GLN A 214 -2.67 -9.50 -7.87
C GLN A 214 -3.05 -8.04 -7.66
N LEU A 215 -3.46 -7.37 -8.73
CA LEU A 215 -4.07 -6.06 -8.71
C LEU A 215 -5.39 -6.11 -9.47
N ASP A 216 -6.49 -5.77 -8.79
CA ASP A 216 -7.85 -5.85 -9.33
C ASP A 216 -8.18 -7.23 -9.95
N GLY A 217 -7.62 -8.29 -9.37
CA GLY A 217 -7.77 -9.68 -9.81
C GLY A 217 -6.86 -10.11 -10.98
N ALA A 218 -6.06 -9.21 -11.54
CA ALA A 218 -5.03 -9.55 -12.53
C ALA A 218 -3.72 -9.91 -11.83
N ASP A 219 -3.06 -10.98 -12.27
CA ASP A 219 -1.73 -11.37 -11.75
C ASP A 219 -0.68 -10.34 -12.17
N LEU A 220 0.04 -9.78 -11.20
CA LEU A 220 1.14 -8.84 -11.39
C LEU A 220 2.51 -9.52 -11.34
N THR A 221 2.61 -10.68 -10.69
CA THR A 221 3.86 -11.44 -10.57
C THR A 221 3.64 -12.89 -10.98
N GLU A 222 4.71 -13.53 -11.42
CA GLU A 222 4.75 -15.00 -11.49
C GLU A 222 4.67 -15.63 -10.08
N ASP A 223 4.42 -16.94 -10.04
CA ASP A 223 4.38 -17.71 -8.81
C ASP A 223 5.78 -17.79 -8.17
N ARG A 224 5.94 -17.19 -6.99
CA ARG A 224 7.12 -17.39 -6.14
C ARG A 224 6.90 -18.56 -5.20
N VAL A 225 7.84 -19.50 -5.18
CA VAL A 225 7.78 -20.69 -4.32
C VAL A 225 8.35 -20.38 -2.93
N PHE A 226 7.69 -20.90 -1.89
CA PHE A 226 8.21 -20.95 -0.53
C PHE A 226 7.82 -22.27 0.14
N VAL A 227 8.49 -22.59 1.26
CA VAL A 227 8.25 -23.83 2.03
C VAL A 227 7.70 -23.51 3.41
N ILE A 228 6.75 -24.31 3.88
CA ILE A 228 6.37 -24.35 5.29
C ILE A 228 7.05 -25.55 5.93
N GLU A 229 7.82 -25.30 6.99
CA GLU A 229 8.51 -26.31 7.80
C GLU A 229 7.67 -26.73 9.03
#